data_AF-A0A2E4D562-F1
#
_entry.id   AF-A0A2E4D562-F1
#
_cell.length_a   1.000
_cell.length_b   1.000
_cell.length_c   1.000
_cell.angle_alpha   90.00
_cell.angle_beta   90.00
_cell.angle_gamma   90.00
#
_symmetry.space_group_name_H-M   'P 1'
#
loop_
_entity.id
_entity.type
_entity.pdbx_description
1 polymer ?
#
loop_
_entity_poly.entity_id
_entity_poly.type
_entity_poly.pdbx_seq_one_letter_code
_entity_poly.pdbx_strand_id
1 'polypeptide(L)'
;MKNFKKYFLIFSLILLSPAIFTEENIDSKKDLNGTIWHLVKNGSQHSSYGNGQVVYFLSSDAYHTHRSRKFQTWDIFSMVDGRNLVRLKKHDGIKIIKSKLNNSIYEVELLNGFYKGKTYYLIADELEKNFKQDIKADESI
;
A
#
# COMPACT_ATOMS: atom_id res chain seq x y z
N MET A 1 9.33 -27.35 -48.03
CA MET A 1 9.63 -27.72 -46.63
C MET A 1 10.89 -27.09 -46.01
N LYS A 2 11.74 -26.35 -46.74
CA LYS A 2 12.99 -25.77 -46.18
C LYS A 2 12.77 -24.52 -45.30
N ASN A 3 11.70 -23.77 -45.56
CA ASN A 3 11.42 -22.49 -44.89
C ASN A 3 10.77 -22.68 -43.50
N PHE A 4 9.98 -23.74 -43.31
CA PHE A 4 9.33 -24.05 -42.02
C PHE A 4 10.34 -24.30 -40.88
N LYS A 5 11.46 -24.97 -41.16
CA LYS A 5 12.53 -25.20 -40.17
C LYS A 5 13.20 -23.88 -39.74
N LYS A 6 13.29 -22.89 -40.63
CA LYS A 6 13.88 -21.58 -40.35
C LYS A 6 12.98 -20.75 -39.42
N TYR A 7 11.66 -20.79 -39.63
CA TYR A 7 10.71 -20.11 -38.75
C TYR A 7 10.56 -20.81 -37.38
N PHE A 8 10.67 -22.13 -37.33
CA PHE A 8 10.63 -22.88 -36.07
C PHE A 8 11.82 -22.57 -35.16
N LEU A 9 13.02 -22.40 -35.73
CA LEU A 9 14.22 -21.98 -35.00
C LEU A 9 14.10 -20.56 -34.41
N ILE A 10 13.46 -19.64 -35.12
CA ILE A 10 13.25 -18.27 -34.64
C ILE A 10 12.21 -18.22 -33.50
N PHE A 11 11.17 -19.06 -33.58
CA PHE A 11 10.14 -19.13 -32.54
C PHE A 11 10.65 -19.74 -31.23
N SER A 12 11.57 -20.73 -31.31
CA SER A 12 12.18 -21.35 -30.13
C SER A 12 13.09 -20.41 -29.34
N LEU A 13 13.65 -19.36 -29.97
CA LEU A 13 14.58 -18.43 -29.30
C LEU A 13 13.86 -17.44 -28.37
N ILE A 14 12.57 -17.18 -28.62
CA ILE A 14 11.76 -16.23 -27.84
C ILE A 14 11.26 -16.86 -26.52
N LEU A 15 11.24 -18.19 -26.43
CA LEU A 15 10.77 -18.94 -25.25
C LEU A 15 11.86 -19.21 -24.19
N LEU A 16 13.12 -18.88 -24.47
CA LEU A 16 14.24 -19.07 -23.55
C LEU A 16 14.67 -17.81 -22.78
N SER A 17 13.98 -16.67 -22.94
CA SER A 17 14.23 -15.54 -22.06
C SER A 17 13.59 -15.83 -20.70
N PRO A 18 14.36 -15.94 -19.60
CA PRO A 18 13.75 -15.82 -18.30
C PRO A 18 13.19 -14.39 -18.24
N ALA A 19 11.88 -14.26 -18.09
CA ALA A 19 11.25 -13.01 -17.72
C ALA A 19 11.68 -12.67 -16.29
N ILE A 20 12.91 -12.18 -16.13
CA ILE A 20 13.39 -11.61 -14.88
C ILE A 20 12.80 -10.21 -14.82
N PHE A 21 11.53 -10.13 -14.42
CA PHE A 21 11.00 -8.92 -13.81
C PHE A 21 11.50 -8.90 -12.36
N THR A 22 12.80 -8.64 -12.20
CA THR A 22 13.31 -8.15 -10.93
C THR A 22 13.10 -6.64 -10.97
N GLU A 23 11.99 -6.20 -10.39
CA GLU A 23 11.83 -4.81 -9.99
C GLU A 23 12.72 -4.62 -8.75
N GLU A 24 14.03 -4.55 -8.97
CA GLU A 24 15.02 -4.11 -7.98
C GLU A 24 14.87 -2.60 -7.81
N ASN A 25 13.75 -2.17 -7.23
CA ASN A 25 13.73 -0.92 -6.50
C ASN A 25 14.28 -1.21 -5.11
N ILE A 26 15.59 -1.46 -5.03
CA ILE A 26 16.36 -1.19 -3.81
C ILE A 26 16.62 0.32 -3.80
N ASP A 27 15.54 1.10 -3.83
CA ASP A 27 15.59 2.38 -3.16
C ASP A 27 15.83 2.02 -1.70
N SER A 28 16.88 2.60 -1.10
CA SER A 28 17.10 2.53 0.33
C SER A 28 15.81 3.02 1.01
N LYS A 29 14.93 2.08 1.37
CA LYS A 29 13.59 2.42 1.81
C LYS A 29 13.73 3.24 3.07
N LYS A 30 13.49 4.54 2.95
CA LYS A 30 13.59 5.53 4.01
C LYS A 30 12.90 4.95 5.25
N ASP A 31 13.62 4.85 6.36
CA ASP A 31 13.00 4.41 7.60
C ASP A 31 11.96 5.47 8.00
N LEU A 32 10.69 5.10 7.87
CA LEU A 32 9.55 5.96 8.20
C LEU A 32 9.13 5.77 9.65
N ASN A 33 9.75 4.88 10.42
CA ASN A 33 9.36 4.60 11.79
C ASN A 33 9.45 5.87 12.65
N GLY A 34 8.40 6.12 13.43
CA GLY A 34 8.27 7.31 14.28
C GLY A 34 7.80 8.57 13.55
N THR A 35 7.76 8.59 12.22
CA THR A 35 7.29 9.75 11.47
C THR A 35 5.77 9.94 11.61
N ILE A 36 5.35 11.20 11.65
CA ILE A 36 3.94 11.59 11.74
C ILE A 36 3.46 12.06 10.38
N TRP A 37 2.26 11.66 10.01
CA TRP A 37 1.65 11.96 8.73
C TRP A 37 0.20 12.40 8.93
N HIS A 38 -0.22 13.40 8.17
CA HIS A 38 -1.58 13.94 8.25
C HIS A 38 -2.34 13.66 6.95
N LEU A 39 -3.60 13.25 7.09
CA LEU A 39 -4.45 12.99 5.93
C LEU A 39 -4.81 14.29 5.21
N VAL A 40 -4.42 14.41 3.94
CA VAL A 40 -4.67 15.62 3.13
C VAL A 40 -5.70 15.37 2.03
N LYS A 41 -5.72 14.14 1.49
CA LYS A 41 -6.59 13.71 0.39
C LYS A 41 -7.44 12.52 0.81
N ASN A 42 -8.67 12.45 0.31
CA ASN A 42 -9.52 11.28 0.51
C ASN A 42 -8.95 10.04 -0.21
N GLY A 43 -9.08 8.88 0.42
CA GLY A 43 -8.64 7.61 -0.16
C GLY A 43 -9.44 7.19 -1.40
N SER A 44 -10.71 7.60 -1.49
CA SER A 44 -11.50 7.50 -2.71
C SER A 44 -11.86 8.88 -3.24
N GLN A 45 -11.81 9.03 -4.56
CA GLN A 45 -12.24 10.24 -5.26
C GLN A 45 -13.75 10.24 -5.55
N HIS A 46 -14.39 9.06 -5.47
CA HIS A 46 -15.78 8.91 -5.85
C HIS A 46 -16.70 9.09 -4.63
N SER A 47 -17.72 9.94 -4.79
CA SER A 47 -18.60 10.42 -3.71
C SER A 47 -19.34 9.31 -2.96
N SER A 48 -19.63 8.18 -3.63
CA SER A 48 -20.31 7.02 -3.01
C SER A 48 -19.47 6.27 -1.97
N TYR A 49 -18.14 6.45 -1.91
CA TYR A 49 -17.26 5.67 -1.02
C TYR A 49 -16.94 6.38 0.31
N GLY A 50 -17.53 7.55 0.52
CA GLY A 50 -17.37 8.37 1.70
C GLY A 50 -16.05 9.14 1.76
N ASN A 51 -16.07 10.28 2.44
CA ASN A 51 -14.88 11.12 2.64
C ASN A 51 -13.94 10.52 3.69
N GLY A 52 -12.63 10.66 3.46
CA GLY A 52 -11.58 10.18 4.34
C GLY A 52 -10.75 9.03 3.79
N GLN A 53 -9.97 8.41 4.66
CA GLN A 53 -9.09 7.27 4.35
C GLN A 53 -9.43 6.10 5.27
N VAL A 54 -9.46 4.89 4.71
CA VAL A 54 -9.71 3.68 5.50
C VAL A 54 -8.39 3.13 6.04
N VAL A 55 -8.39 2.75 7.31
CA VAL A 55 -7.36 1.94 7.96
C VAL A 55 -7.99 0.66 8.51
N TYR A 56 -7.19 -0.40 8.61
CA TYR A 56 -7.66 -1.76 8.90
C TYR A 56 -7.23 -2.16 10.30
N PHE A 57 -8.10 -2.85 11.03
CA PHE A 57 -7.76 -3.39 12.34
C PHE A 57 -6.78 -4.57 12.24
N LEU A 58 -6.86 -5.38 11.17
CA LEU A 58 -5.97 -6.51 10.92
C LEU A 58 -5.04 -6.24 9.73
N SER A 59 -3.79 -6.72 9.83
CA SER A 59 -2.82 -6.58 8.74
C SER A 59 -3.15 -7.46 7.54
N SER A 60 -3.80 -8.62 7.77
CA SER A 60 -4.29 -9.51 6.71
C SER A 60 -5.27 -8.78 5.80
N ASP A 61 -6.22 -8.06 6.38
CA ASP A 61 -7.30 -7.39 5.65
C ASP A 61 -6.74 -6.28 4.76
N ALA A 62 -5.79 -5.51 5.28
CA ALA A 62 -5.05 -4.51 4.52
C ALA A 62 -4.28 -5.15 3.35
N TYR A 63 -3.62 -6.28 3.60
CA TYR A 63 -2.83 -7.00 2.60
C TYR A 63 -3.67 -7.62 1.49
N HIS A 64 -4.74 -8.34 1.85
CA HIS A 64 -5.66 -8.91 0.87
C HIS A 64 -6.31 -7.80 0.03
N THR A 65 -6.67 -6.67 0.65
CA THR A 65 -7.16 -5.50 -0.09
C THR A 65 -6.14 -4.95 -1.07
N HIS A 66 -4.88 -4.76 -0.64
CA HIS A 66 -3.80 -4.30 -1.51
C HIS A 66 -3.59 -5.24 -2.70
N ARG A 67 -3.50 -6.55 -2.43
CA ARG A 67 -3.29 -7.59 -3.44
C ARG A 67 -4.43 -7.65 -4.44
N SER A 68 -5.68 -7.67 -3.98
CA SER A 68 -6.84 -7.72 -4.87
C SER A 68 -6.95 -6.48 -5.76
N ARG A 69 -6.59 -5.29 -5.26
CA ARG A 69 -6.51 -4.07 -6.08
C ARG A 69 -5.40 -4.14 -7.13
N LYS A 70 -4.24 -4.71 -6.78
CA LYS A 70 -3.08 -4.81 -7.69
C LYS A 70 -3.28 -5.88 -8.78
N PHE A 71 -3.86 -7.02 -8.44
CA PHE A 71 -3.93 -8.19 -9.33
C PHE A 71 -5.35 -8.54 -9.80
N GLN A 72 -6.35 -7.74 -9.45
CA GLN A 72 -7.77 -7.99 -9.77
C GLN A 72 -8.32 -9.33 -9.27
N THR A 73 -7.69 -9.91 -8.24
CA THR A 73 -8.10 -11.18 -7.60
C THR A 73 -9.18 -10.90 -6.54
N TRP A 74 -10.38 -10.59 -7.01
CA TRP A 74 -11.54 -10.24 -6.16
C TRP A 74 -12.16 -11.44 -5.44
N ASP A 75 -11.86 -12.66 -5.88
CA ASP A 75 -12.15 -13.92 -5.21
C ASP A 75 -11.49 -13.99 -3.82
N ILE A 76 -10.25 -13.50 -3.71
CA ILE A 76 -9.46 -13.44 -2.47
C ILE A 76 -9.84 -12.21 -1.61
N PHE A 77 -10.51 -11.21 -2.19
CA PHE A 77 -10.88 -9.96 -1.51
C PHE A 77 -11.98 -10.13 -0.46
N SER A 78 -12.68 -11.26 -0.47
CA SER A 78 -14.03 -11.42 0.08
C SER A 78 -14.14 -11.52 1.61
N MET A 79 -13.07 -11.27 2.39
CA MET A 79 -13.11 -11.44 3.85
C MET A 79 -12.60 -10.23 4.64
N VAL A 80 -12.92 -9.01 4.21
CA VAL A 80 -12.73 -7.82 5.05
C VAL A 80 -14.02 -7.49 5.77
N ASP A 81 -14.05 -7.66 7.09
CA ASP A 81 -15.19 -7.25 7.90
C ASP A 81 -15.24 -5.72 7.98
N GLY A 82 -16.33 -5.12 7.51
CA GLY A 82 -16.52 -3.67 7.55
C GLY A 82 -16.47 -3.08 8.96
N ARG A 83 -16.76 -3.89 10.00
CA ARG A 83 -16.65 -3.49 11.42
C ARG A 83 -15.21 -3.29 11.89
N ASN A 84 -14.25 -3.91 11.20
CA ASN A 84 -12.83 -3.84 11.48
C ASN A 84 -12.15 -2.67 10.74
N LEU A 85 -12.93 -1.79 10.12
CA LEU A 85 -12.44 -0.64 9.37
C LEU A 85 -12.70 0.65 10.14
N VAL A 86 -11.67 1.49 10.23
CA VAL A 86 -11.81 2.86 10.73
C VAL A 86 -11.55 3.82 9.59
N ARG A 87 -12.40 4.85 9.50
CA ARG A 87 -12.28 5.88 8.46
C ARG A 87 -11.77 7.17 9.08
N LEU A 88 -10.51 7.47 8.79
CA LEU A 88 -9.84 8.72 9.16
C LEU A 88 -10.47 9.90 8.43
N LYS A 89 -10.63 11.01 9.13
CA LYS A 89 -11.10 12.28 8.58
C LYS A 89 -9.92 13.12 8.10
N LYS A 90 -10.24 14.13 7.29
CA LYS A 90 -9.23 15.08 6.81
C LYS A 90 -8.53 15.73 8.01
N HIS A 91 -7.22 15.89 7.93
CA HIS A 91 -6.35 16.36 9.01
C HIS A 91 -6.14 15.38 10.17
N ASP A 92 -6.69 14.16 10.12
CA ASP A 92 -6.31 13.14 11.10
C ASP A 92 -4.85 12.74 10.91
N GLY A 93 -4.13 12.71 12.04
CA GLY A 93 -2.74 12.32 12.13
C GLY A 93 -2.58 10.84 12.43
N ILE A 94 -1.56 10.24 11.81
CA ILE A 94 -1.11 8.88 12.09
C ILE A 94 0.40 8.92 12.35
N LYS A 95 0.88 8.01 13.19
CA LYS A 95 2.30 7.77 13.43
C LYS A 95 2.68 6.39 12.93
N ILE A 96 3.72 6.29 12.11
CA ILE A 96 4.22 5.01 11.62
C ILE A 96 4.97 4.31 12.76
N ILE A 97 4.55 3.09 13.11
CA ILE A 97 5.21 2.26 14.12
C ILE A 97 6.27 1.37 13.46
N LYS A 98 5.85 0.60 12.45
CA LYS A 98 6.72 -0.31 11.70
C LYS A 98 6.15 -0.70 10.35
N SER A 99 7.04 -1.16 9.48
CA SER A 99 6.70 -1.76 8.19
C SER A 99 6.44 -3.27 8.32
N LYS A 100 5.47 -3.80 7.58
CA LYS A 100 5.08 -5.21 7.52
C LYS A 100 4.92 -5.69 6.07
N LEU A 101 4.94 -7.02 5.90
CA LEU A 101 4.58 -7.73 4.66
C LEU A 101 5.34 -7.19 3.45
N ASN A 102 6.67 -7.31 3.50
CA ASN A 102 7.57 -6.79 2.47
C ASN A 102 7.22 -5.35 2.12
N ASN A 103 7.11 -4.50 3.14
CA ASN A 103 7.02 -3.07 2.94
C ASN A 103 5.74 -2.56 2.27
N SER A 104 4.74 -3.44 2.12
CA SER A 104 3.45 -3.14 1.50
C SER A 104 2.42 -2.61 2.50
N ILE A 105 2.58 -2.87 3.79
CA ILE A 105 1.64 -2.47 4.85
C ILE A 105 2.40 -1.78 5.98
N TYR A 106 1.91 -0.64 6.44
CA TYR A 106 2.40 0.05 7.63
C TYR A 106 1.51 -0.24 8.83
N GLU A 107 2.12 -0.56 9.95
CA GLU A 107 1.47 -0.50 11.26
C GLU A 107 1.51 0.94 11.76
N VAL A 108 0.35 1.49 12.10
CA VAL A 108 0.17 2.90 12.44
C VAL A 108 -0.56 3.08 13.75
N GLU A 109 -0.14 4.08 14.53
CA GLU A 109 -0.88 4.57 15.69
C GLU A 109 -1.74 5.76 15.28
N LEU A 110 -3.02 5.76 15.67
CA LEU A 110 -3.89 6.90 15.42
C LEU A 110 -3.65 8.01 16.44
N LEU A 111 -3.36 9.23 15.98
CA LEU A 111 -3.09 10.37 16.86
C LEU A 111 -4.36 11.15 17.23
N ASN A 112 -5.41 10.99 16.43
CA ASN A 112 -6.67 11.72 16.53
C ASN A 112 -7.88 10.77 16.54
N GLY A 113 -9.06 11.32 16.86
CA GLY A 113 -10.34 10.60 16.82
C GLY A 113 -10.62 9.72 18.03
N PHE A 114 -11.72 8.96 17.95
CA PHE A 114 -12.21 8.09 19.03
C PHE A 114 -11.22 6.95 19.38
N TYR A 115 -10.52 6.43 18.36
CA TYR A 115 -9.57 5.34 18.50
C TYR A 115 -8.12 5.83 18.68
N LYS A 116 -7.93 7.04 19.22
CA LYS A 116 -6.61 7.59 19.50
C LYS A 116 -5.77 6.64 20.37
N GLY A 117 -4.49 6.48 20.02
CA GLY A 117 -3.54 5.59 20.69
C GLY A 117 -3.72 4.11 20.37
N LYS A 118 -4.64 3.76 19.46
CA LYS A 118 -4.82 2.38 18.99
C LYS A 118 -4.04 2.15 17.71
N THR A 119 -3.59 0.91 17.56
CA THR A 119 -2.85 0.44 16.40
C THR A 119 -3.80 -0.04 15.31
N TYR A 120 -3.54 0.41 14.09
CA TYR A 120 -4.22 0.01 12.86
C TYR A 120 -3.19 -0.24 11.76
N TYR A 121 -3.67 -0.64 10.58
CA TYR A 121 -2.86 -0.94 9.43
C TYR A 121 -3.26 -0.09 8.24
N LEU A 122 -2.26 0.45 7.54
CA LEU A 122 -2.42 1.29 6.36
C LEU A 122 -1.66 0.66 5.18
N ILE A 123 -2.24 0.70 3.99
CA ILE A 123 -1.57 0.24 2.77
C ILE A 123 -0.49 1.27 2.39
N ALA A 124 0.73 0.81 2.12
CA ALA A 124 1.88 1.70 1.89
C ALA A 124 1.64 2.70 0.75
N ASP A 125 1.09 2.22 -0.37
CA ASP A 125 0.75 3.05 -1.53
C ASP A 125 -0.22 4.19 -1.19
N GLU A 126 -1.06 4.03 -0.16
CA GLU A 126 -2.02 5.06 0.27
C GLU A 126 -1.37 6.14 1.14
N LEU A 127 -0.30 5.81 1.87
CA LEU A 127 0.45 6.77 2.67
C LEU A 127 1.00 7.89 1.77
N GLU A 128 1.74 7.50 0.74
CA GLU A 128 2.38 8.44 -0.19
C GLU A 128 1.38 9.23 -1.02
N LYS A 129 0.24 8.62 -1.35
CA LYS A 129 -0.80 9.26 -2.18
C LYS A 129 -1.67 10.23 -1.41
N ASN A 130 -1.99 9.93 -0.15
CA ASN A 130 -3.08 10.59 0.57
C ASN A 130 -2.62 11.42 1.78
N PHE A 131 -1.41 11.19 2.26
CA PHE A 131 -0.88 11.84 3.45
C PHE A 131 0.30 12.76 3.13
N LYS A 132 0.52 13.73 4.01
CA LYS A 132 1.72 14.57 4.01
C LYS A 132 2.45 14.38 5.33
N GLN A 133 3.75 14.13 5.25
CA GLN A 133 4.60 14.01 6.42
C GLN A 133 4.63 15.36 7.16
N ASP A 134 4.43 15.31 8.47
CA ASP A 134 4.67 16.45 9.34
C ASP A 134 6.19 16.61 9.46
N ILE A 135 6.74 17.56 8.70
CA ILE A 135 8.13 17.96 8.84
C ILE A 135 8.12 18.87 10.06
N LYS A 136 8.36 18.30 11.25
CA LYS A 136 8.97 19.10 12.29
C LYS A 136 10.29 19.57 11.68
N ALA A 137 10.37 20.85 11.36
CA ALA A 137 11.67 21.48 11.18
C ALA A 137 12.49 21.04 12.38
N ASP A 138 13.64 20.47 12.10
CA ASP A 138 14.64 20.14 13.09
C ASP A 138 15.00 21.46 13.77
N GLU A 139 14.27 21.81 14.83
CA GLU A 139 14.74 22.78 15.82
C GLU A 139 15.83 22.09 16.62
N SER A 140 16.95 21.83 15.94
CA SER A 140 18.21 21.50 16.58
C SER A 140 19.35 22.21 15.85
N ILE A 141 19.87 23.20 16.58
CA ILE A 141 21.17 23.89 16.51
C ILE A 141 21.17 25.23 15.76
#